data_AF-A0A818VNE3-F1
#
_entry.id   AF-A0A818VNE3-F1
#
_cell.length_a   1.000
_cell.length_b   1.000
_cell.length_c   1.000
_cell.angle_alpha   90.00
_cell.angle_beta   90.00
_cell.angle_gamma   90.00
#
_symmetry.space_group_name_H-M   'P 1'
#
loop_
_entity.id
_entity.type
_entity.pdbx_description
1 polymer ?
#
loop_
_entity_poly.entity_id
_entity_poly.type
_entity_poly.pdbx_seq_one_letter_code
_entity_poly.pdbx_strand_id
1 'polypeptide(L)'
;MPFSNTTIPSIPNAALIATLNNATFQIIRYCSIFIFLFGTIGNTLNILVLSQSSFRSSPCAQLFLFASAMNLFVIISGLISRILAGWGADLTATNRFFCKLRGFAVNTARPVAIWYVLFAMIDRWLLSSTKTERRQMSSIKNARRAMVISLIFATLYFSHVIYCHEPYQINAPQKCYGATVVCRYVADLSFTCMSILPLIPMLVFGLMTINNVHQSHNRTAPTDISNRATMISTHPSRLRKRDRSLIAMLLVQIIILCILSVPLGMDKVYSSITADRQQSTLQVAVSNLLYNIAQLLHFLANGVPFYIYTLAGGNSFRQVLIKLLANIKDKMLHKCR
;
A
#
# COMPACT_ATOMS: atom_id res chain seq x y z
N MET A 1 39.37 2.32 -48.61
CA MET A 1 38.92 2.15 -47.21
C MET A 1 37.47 1.70 -47.23
N PRO A 2 37.14 0.41 -47.08
CA PRO A 2 35.78 -0.02 -46.83
C PRO A 2 35.51 -0.02 -45.32
N PHE A 3 34.40 0.61 -44.92
CA PHE A 3 33.92 0.61 -43.55
C PHE A 3 33.60 -0.82 -43.11
N SER A 4 34.22 -1.22 -42.01
CA SER A 4 34.02 -2.51 -41.35
C SER A 4 32.59 -2.58 -40.82
N ASN A 5 31.84 -3.59 -41.24
CA ASN A 5 30.60 -4.01 -40.59
C ASN A 5 30.94 -4.44 -39.16
N THR A 6 30.76 -3.55 -38.20
CA THR A 6 30.65 -3.92 -36.78
C THR A 6 29.40 -4.74 -36.60
N THR A 7 29.55 -6.05 -36.73
CA THR A 7 28.62 -7.04 -36.20
C THR A 7 28.58 -6.85 -34.69
N ILE A 8 27.52 -6.20 -34.19
CA ILE A 8 27.15 -6.33 -32.78
C ILE A 8 26.92 -7.83 -32.57
N PRO A 9 27.68 -8.53 -31.71
CA PRO A 9 27.45 -9.94 -31.49
C PRO A 9 26.04 -10.11 -30.95
N SER A 10 25.17 -10.71 -31.76
CA SER A 10 23.83 -11.09 -31.33
C SER A 10 23.99 -12.10 -30.21
N ILE A 11 23.71 -11.68 -28.97
CA ILE A 11 23.58 -12.60 -27.85
C ILE A 11 22.56 -13.66 -28.31
N PRO A 12 22.91 -14.95 -28.32
CA PRO A 12 21.96 -15.99 -28.70
C PRO A 12 20.73 -15.82 -27.80
N ASN A 13 19.52 -15.78 -28.38
CA ASN A 13 18.28 -15.56 -27.63
C ASN A 13 18.18 -16.45 -26.38
N ALA A 14 18.77 -17.66 -26.42
CA ALA A 14 18.89 -18.57 -25.28
C ALA A 14 19.70 -17.99 -24.08
N ALA A 15 20.86 -17.37 -24.33
CA ALA A 15 21.69 -16.77 -23.27
C ALA A 15 21.01 -15.55 -22.64
N LEU A 16 20.31 -14.75 -23.46
CA LEU A 16 19.50 -13.64 -22.96
C LEU A 16 18.34 -14.13 -22.09
N ILE A 17 17.61 -15.15 -22.53
CA ILE A 17 16.51 -15.77 -21.77
C ILE A 17 17.02 -16.32 -20.43
N ALA A 18 18.15 -17.02 -20.42
CA ALA A 18 18.76 -17.53 -19.18
C ALA A 18 19.12 -16.40 -18.22
N THR A 19 19.68 -15.31 -18.73
CA THR A 19 20.02 -14.12 -17.94
C THR A 19 18.77 -13.48 -17.33
N LEU A 20 17.69 -13.31 -18.11
CA LEU A 20 16.43 -12.74 -17.63
C LEU A 20 15.76 -13.59 -16.54
N ASN A 21 15.76 -14.92 -16.73
CA ASN A 21 15.21 -15.85 -15.75
C ASN A 21 16.04 -15.86 -14.45
N ASN A 22 17.37 -15.85 -14.56
CA ASN A 22 18.24 -15.74 -13.39
C ASN A 22 18.03 -14.42 -12.65
N ALA A 23 17.97 -13.29 -13.37
CA ALA A 23 17.69 -11.99 -12.78
C ALA A 23 16.35 -11.96 -12.05
N THR A 24 15.30 -12.52 -12.66
CA THR A 24 13.96 -12.66 -12.05
C THR A 24 14.05 -13.41 -10.71
N PHE A 25 14.76 -14.54 -10.69
CA PHE A 25 14.90 -15.36 -9.49
C PHE A 25 15.69 -14.66 -8.38
N GLN A 26 16.81 -14.01 -8.69
CA GLN A 26 17.62 -13.27 -7.71
C GLN A 26 16.85 -12.08 -7.12
N ILE A 27 16.13 -11.33 -7.96
CA ILE A 27 15.30 -10.19 -7.53
C ILE A 27 14.19 -10.67 -6.60
N ILE A 28 13.45 -11.72 -6.97
CA ILE A 28 12.42 -12.28 -6.09
C ILE A 28 13.03 -12.71 -4.75
N ARG A 29 14.16 -13.44 -4.77
CA ARG A 29 14.81 -13.95 -3.56
C ARG A 29 15.21 -12.84 -2.60
N TYR A 30 16.04 -11.89 -3.04
CA TYR A 30 16.62 -10.90 -2.14
C TYR A 30 15.69 -9.72 -1.85
N CYS A 31 14.98 -9.20 -2.85
CA CYS A 31 14.08 -8.07 -2.63
C CYS A 31 12.87 -8.48 -1.78
N SER A 32 12.34 -9.71 -1.92
CA SER A 32 11.22 -10.15 -1.07
C SER A 32 11.62 -10.23 0.41
N ILE A 33 12.83 -10.73 0.72
CA ILE A 33 13.34 -10.79 2.09
C ILE A 33 13.50 -9.39 2.66
N PHE A 34 14.09 -8.48 1.88
CA PHE A 34 14.26 -7.08 2.30
C PHE A 34 12.91 -6.41 2.58
N ILE A 35 11.96 -6.50 1.65
CA ILE A 35 10.62 -5.91 1.82
C ILE A 35 9.88 -6.55 3.00
N PHE A 36 10.03 -7.86 3.21
CA PHE A 36 9.43 -8.54 4.35
C PHE A 36 9.97 -8.02 5.68
N LEU A 37 11.29 -7.92 5.82
CA LEU A 37 11.92 -7.43 7.05
C LEU A 37 11.52 -5.98 7.35
N PHE A 38 11.76 -5.06 6.43
CA PHE A 38 11.48 -3.65 6.65
C PHE A 38 9.98 -3.35 6.68
N GLY A 39 9.18 -4.08 5.91
CA GLY A 39 7.74 -3.93 5.88
C GLY A 39 7.04 -4.45 7.14
N THR A 40 7.49 -5.58 7.71
CA THR A 40 6.96 -6.08 8.98
C THR A 40 7.31 -5.16 10.14
N ILE A 41 8.57 -4.75 10.24
CA ILE A 41 9.04 -3.78 11.25
C ILE A 41 8.25 -2.48 11.14
N GLY A 42 8.19 -1.91 9.93
CA GLY A 42 7.51 -0.64 9.69
C GLY A 42 6.04 -0.69 10.10
N ASN A 43 5.27 -1.64 9.56
CA ASN A 43 3.84 -1.74 9.87
C ASN A 43 3.59 -2.04 11.36
N THR A 44 4.42 -2.85 12.01
CA THR A 44 4.32 -3.11 13.45
C THR A 44 4.53 -1.83 14.26
N LEU A 45 5.59 -1.07 13.97
CA LEU A 45 5.84 0.21 14.63
C LEU A 45 4.71 1.22 14.39
N ASN A 46 4.17 1.27 13.17
CA ASN A 46 2.99 2.08 12.86
C ASN A 46 1.78 1.72 13.73
N ILE A 47 1.48 0.42 13.85
CA ILE A 47 0.39 -0.07 14.70
C ILE A 47 0.62 0.37 16.15
N LEU A 48 1.83 0.20 16.68
CA LEU A 48 2.15 0.57 18.07
C LEU A 48 2.05 2.08 18.32
N VAL A 49 2.54 2.91 17.40
CA VAL A 49 2.49 4.38 17.52
C VAL A 49 1.06 4.90 17.39
N LEU A 50 0.31 4.45 16.37
CA LEU A 50 -1.07 4.88 16.15
C LEU A 50 -2.04 4.31 17.20
N SER A 51 -1.66 3.24 17.90
CA SER A 51 -2.37 2.71 19.06
C SER A 51 -2.19 3.54 20.33
N GLN A 52 -1.34 4.56 20.35
CA GLN A 52 -1.18 5.40 21.55
C GLN A 52 -2.41 6.26 21.82
N SER A 53 -2.69 6.55 23.09
CA SER A 53 -3.86 7.35 23.53
C SER A 53 -3.94 8.70 22.80
N SER A 54 -2.79 9.29 22.45
CA SER A 54 -2.68 10.53 21.70
C SER A 54 -3.29 10.48 20.29
N PHE A 55 -3.47 9.30 19.70
CA PHE A 55 -4.01 9.11 18.33
C PHE A 55 -5.37 8.41 18.30
N ARG A 56 -5.75 7.66 19.34
CA ARG A 56 -7.00 6.88 19.41
C ARG A 56 -8.27 7.68 19.16
N SER A 57 -8.28 8.97 19.46
CA SER A 57 -9.43 9.86 19.28
C SER A 57 -9.60 10.41 17.86
N SER A 58 -8.63 10.21 16.96
CA SER A 58 -8.69 10.69 15.58
C SER A 58 -9.22 9.60 14.64
N PRO A 59 -10.30 9.84 13.88
CA PRO A 59 -10.83 8.85 12.92
C PRO A 59 -9.79 8.48 11.84
N CYS A 60 -9.09 9.47 11.28
CA CYS A 60 -7.97 9.25 10.35
C CYS A 60 -6.84 8.39 10.91
N ALA A 61 -6.48 8.57 12.20
CA ALA A 61 -5.43 7.75 12.80
C ALA A 61 -5.87 6.30 13.00
N GLN A 62 -7.16 6.06 13.32
CA GLN A 62 -7.71 4.71 13.33
C GLN A 62 -7.68 4.09 11.93
N LEU A 63 -8.02 4.84 10.89
CA LEU A 63 -7.95 4.35 9.52
C LEU A 63 -6.52 3.96 9.10
N PHE A 64 -5.49 4.72 9.48
CA PHE A 64 -4.09 4.31 9.24
C PHE A 64 -3.65 3.11 10.07
N LEU A 65 -4.14 2.99 11.30
CA LEU A 65 -3.85 1.84 12.14
C LEU A 65 -4.33 0.57 11.45
N PHE A 66 -5.60 0.54 11.05
CA PHE A 66 -6.18 -0.62 10.36
C PHE A 66 -5.58 -0.83 8.96
N ALA A 67 -5.22 0.24 8.25
CA ALA A 67 -4.48 0.12 6.98
C ALA A 67 -3.11 -0.55 7.20
N SER A 68 -2.40 -0.19 8.28
CA SER A 68 -1.11 -0.80 8.64
C SER A 68 -1.28 -2.26 9.05
N ALA A 69 -2.38 -2.61 9.73
CA ALA A 69 -2.71 -4.00 10.05
C ALA A 69 -2.99 -4.82 8.78
N MET A 70 -3.74 -4.27 7.82
CA MET A 70 -4.00 -4.94 6.53
C MET A 70 -2.71 -5.07 5.70
N ASN A 71 -1.87 -4.04 5.64
CA ASN A 71 -0.57 -4.09 5.00
C ASN A 71 0.35 -5.17 5.61
N LEU A 72 0.37 -5.27 6.95
CA LEU A 72 1.12 -6.32 7.65
C LEU A 72 0.59 -7.71 7.28
N PHE A 73 -0.74 -7.88 7.27
CA PHE A 73 -1.38 -9.13 6.86
C PHE A 73 -1.05 -9.49 5.40
N VAL A 74 -1.02 -8.52 4.48
CA VAL A 74 -0.60 -8.71 3.09
C VAL A 74 0.85 -9.16 3.01
N ILE A 75 1.75 -8.55 3.78
CA ILE A 75 3.17 -8.92 3.79
C ILE A 75 3.33 -10.36 4.28
N ILE A 76 2.68 -10.72 5.39
CA ILE A 76 2.77 -12.08 5.95
C ILE A 76 2.16 -13.11 4.99
N SER A 77 0.92 -12.90 4.55
CA SER A 77 0.20 -13.86 3.69
C SER A 77 0.76 -13.94 2.27
N GLY A 78 1.35 -12.85 1.75
CA GLY A 78 1.75 -12.74 0.35
C GLY A 78 3.25 -12.90 0.08
N LEU A 79 4.12 -12.33 0.92
CA LEU A 79 5.58 -12.38 0.69
C LEU A 79 6.20 -13.69 1.16
N ILE A 80 5.65 -14.37 2.18
CA ILE A 80 6.21 -15.65 2.63
C ILE A 80 6.21 -16.66 1.48
N SER A 81 5.10 -16.79 0.74
CA SER A 81 5.04 -17.70 -0.41
C SER A 81 6.03 -17.31 -1.53
N ARG A 82 6.32 -16.01 -1.67
CA ARG A 82 7.26 -15.48 -2.68
C ARG A 82 8.72 -15.72 -2.30
N ILE A 83 9.05 -15.59 -1.02
CA ILE A 83 10.36 -15.97 -0.49
C ILE A 83 10.57 -17.46 -0.76
N LEU A 84 9.61 -18.31 -0.40
CA LEU A 84 9.68 -19.75 -0.67
C LEU A 84 9.82 -20.06 -2.18
N ALA A 85 9.10 -19.33 -3.04
CA ALA A 85 9.24 -19.45 -4.49
C ALA A 85 10.66 -19.10 -4.99
N GLY A 86 11.31 -18.11 -4.39
CA GLY A 86 12.72 -17.77 -4.64
C GLY A 86 13.72 -18.84 -4.21
N TRP A 87 13.28 -19.90 -3.53
CA TRP A 87 14.09 -21.08 -3.18
C TRP A 87 13.55 -22.38 -3.79
N GLY A 88 12.61 -22.29 -4.73
CA GLY A 88 12.01 -23.46 -5.38
C GLY A 88 10.98 -24.22 -4.52
N ALA A 89 10.60 -23.68 -3.35
CA ALA A 89 9.72 -24.32 -2.38
C ALA A 89 8.32 -23.67 -2.33
N ASP A 90 7.78 -23.22 -3.47
CA ASP A 90 6.47 -22.55 -3.51
C ASP A 90 5.31 -23.52 -3.24
N LEU A 91 4.81 -23.54 -2.00
CA LEU A 91 3.64 -24.33 -1.61
C LEU A 91 2.38 -23.94 -2.38
N THR A 92 2.27 -22.69 -2.85
CA THR A 92 1.12 -22.24 -3.64
C THR A 92 1.16 -22.79 -5.06
N ALA A 93 2.33 -23.19 -5.55
CA ALA A 93 2.46 -23.81 -6.86
C ALA A 93 1.98 -25.26 -6.88
N THR A 94 1.92 -25.93 -5.74
CA THR A 94 1.61 -27.37 -5.64
C THR A 94 0.33 -27.69 -4.90
N ASN A 95 -0.05 -26.86 -3.91
CA ASN A 95 -1.20 -27.10 -3.06
C ASN A 95 -2.36 -26.15 -3.38
N ARG A 96 -3.50 -26.74 -3.74
CA ARG A 96 -4.73 -26.01 -4.13
C ARG A 96 -5.27 -25.11 -3.03
N PHE A 97 -5.28 -25.59 -1.77
CA PHE A 97 -5.78 -24.81 -0.63
C PHE A 97 -4.92 -23.57 -0.41
N PHE A 98 -3.60 -23.72 -0.35
CA PHE A 98 -2.69 -22.59 -0.15
C PHE A 98 -2.73 -21.61 -1.33
N CYS A 99 -2.85 -22.08 -2.57
CA CYS A 99 -3.01 -21.22 -3.75
C CYS A 99 -4.24 -20.31 -3.64
N LYS A 100 -5.41 -20.91 -3.36
CA LYS A 100 -6.69 -20.19 -3.25
C LYS A 100 -6.70 -19.24 -2.05
N LEU A 101 -6.26 -19.72 -0.89
CA LEU A 101 -6.22 -18.92 0.34
C LEU A 101 -5.30 -17.71 0.19
N ARG A 102 -4.08 -17.90 -0.35
CA ARG A 102 -3.12 -16.83 -0.59
C ARG A 102 -3.65 -15.84 -1.62
N GLY A 103 -4.21 -16.34 -2.72
CA GLY A 103 -4.85 -15.52 -3.74
C GLY A 103 -5.95 -14.63 -3.14
N PHE A 104 -6.90 -15.23 -2.43
CA PHE A 104 -8.00 -14.52 -1.80
C PHE A 104 -7.51 -13.50 -0.76
N ALA A 105 -6.69 -13.93 0.21
CA ALA A 105 -6.18 -13.09 1.27
C ALA A 105 -5.48 -11.82 0.74
N VAL A 106 -4.61 -11.98 -0.27
CA VAL A 106 -3.85 -10.87 -0.85
C VAL A 106 -4.73 -9.97 -1.71
N ASN A 107 -5.63 -10.53 -2.53
CA ASN A 107 -6.52 -9.74 -3.39
C ASN A 107 -7.58 -8.97 -2.58
N THR A 108 -7.96 -9.46 -1.39
CA THR A 108 -8.88 -8.73 -0.50
C THR A 108 -8.15 -7.68 0.34
N ALA A 109 -7.09 -8.06 1.07
CA ALA A 109 -6.50 -7.18 2.08
C ALA A 109 -5.75 -5.97 1.49
N ARG A 110 -5.14 -6.13 0.31
CA ARG A 110 -4.41 -5.03 -0.36
C ARG A 110 -5.33 -3.88 -0.75
N PRO A 111 -6.40 -4.08 -1.55
CA PRO A 111 -7.37 -3.03 -1.81
C PRO A 111 -7.95 -2.46 -0.52
N VAL A 112 -8.33 -3.29 0.45
CA VAL A 112 -8.88 -2.77 1.73
C VAL A 112 -7.93 -1.78 2.40
N ALA A 113 -6.62 -2.06 2.45
CA ALA A 113 -5.63 -1.12 2.97
C ALA A 113 -5.62 0.21 2.22
N ILE A 114 -5.68 0.17 0.88
CA ILE A 114 -5.75 1.35 0.01
C ILE A 114 -7.04 2.13 0.27
N TRP A 115 -8.18 1.47 0.37
CA TRP A 115 -9.47 2.09 0.63
C TRP A 115 -9.53 2.75 2.02
N TYR A 116 -8.86 2.19 3.02
CA TYR A 116 -8.72 2.84 4.33
C TYR A 116 -7.93 4.15 4.25
N VAL A 117 -6.90 4.21 3.41
CA VAL A 117 -6.18 5.47 3.12
C VAL A 117 -7.10 6.48 2.41
N LEU A 118 -7.95 6.03 1.48
CA LEU A 118 -8.95 6.90 0.84
C LEU A 118 -9.92 7.46 1.86
N PHE A 119 -10.47 6.63 2.75
CA PHE A 119 -11.35 7.10 3.81
C PHE A 119 -10.63 8.06 4.76
N ALA A 120 -9.35 7.86 5.03
CA ALA A 120 -8.56 8.79 5.83
C ALA A 120 -8.42 10.16 5.12
N MET A 121 -8.26 10.16 3.79
CA MET A 121 -8.24 11.37 2.97
C MET A 121 -9.61 12.08 2.97
N ILE A 122 -10.70 11.33 2.85
CA ILE A 122 -12.07 11.88 2.96
C ILE A 122 -12.29 12.48 4.35
N ASP A 123 -11.86 11.79 5.42
CA ASP A 123 -11.97 12.28 6.80
C ASP A 123 -11.22 13.61 6.99
N ARG A 124 -9.99 13.73 6.44
CA ARG A 124 -9.23 14.98 6.46
C ARG A 124 -9.92 16.08 5.66
N TRP A 125 -10.51 15.76 4.50
CA TRP A 125 -11.28 16.72 3.72
C TRP A 125 -12.50 17.22 4.50
N LEU A 126 -13.27 16.32 5.11
CA LEU A 126 -14.44 16.67 5.94
C LEU A 126 -14.04 17.61 7.09
N LEU A 127 -12.95 17.30 7.80
CA LEU A 127 -12.45 18.15 8.90
C LEU A 127 -11.94 19.50 8.44
N SER A 128 -11.30 19.57 7.27
CA SER A 128 -10.81 20.83 6.71
C SER A 128 -11.93 21.76 6.26
N SER A 129 -13.16 21.26 6.09
CA SER A 129 -14.27 22.04 5.56
C SER A 129 -14.71 23.17 6.49
N THR A 130 -15.07 24.30 5.88
CA THR A 130 -15.62 25.47 6.58
C THR A 130 -17.05 25.25 7.09
N LYS A 131 -17.79 24.30 6.50
CA LYS A 131 -19.16 23.97 6.91
C LYS A 131 -19.17 23.02 8.10
N THR A 132 -19.87 23.41 9.18
CA THR A 132 -19.96 22.64 10.43
C THR A 132 -20.56 21.25 10.23
N GLU A 133 -21.61 21.14 9.41
CA GLU A 133 -22.27 19.87 9.08
C GLU A 133 -21.28 18.85 8.49
N ARG A 134 -20.42 19.30 7.56
CA ARG A 134 -19.40 18.43 6.95
C ARG A 134 -18.35 17.99 7.96
N ARG A 135 -17.92 18.89 8.86
CA ARG A 135 -16.96 18.53 9.93
C ARG A 135 -17.54 17.49 10.89
N GLN A 136 -18.83 17.58 11.22
CA GLN A 136 -19.50 16.62 12.12
C GLN A 136 -19.55 15.21 11.53
N MET A 137 -19.45 15.05 10.21
CA MET A 137 -19.35 13.73 9.58
C MET A 137 -18.01 13.03 9.87
N SER A 138 -16.95 13.78 10.19
CA SER A 138 -15.69 13.21 10.68
C SER A 138 -15.88 12.71 12.10
N SER A 139 -16.19 11.43 12.22
CA SER A 139 -16.39 10.77 13.50
C SER A 139 -15.83 9.36 13.50
N ILE A 140 -15.40 8.90 14.66
CA ILE A 140 -14.90 7.52 14.85
C ILE A 140 -15.98 6.50 14.46
N LYS A 141 -17.24 6.80 14.75
CA LYS A 141 -18.38 5.94 14.41
C LYS A 141 -18.47 5.73 12.90
N ASN A 142 -18.37 6.82 12.12
CA ASN A 142 -18.44 6.75 10.67
C ASN A 142 -17.21 6.06 10.07
N ALA A 143 -16.01 6.35 10.58
CA ALA A 143 -14.79 5.65 10.15
C ALA A 143 -14.87 4.14 10.39
N ARG A 144 -15.35 3.70 11.57
CA ARG A 144 -15.55 2.27 11.88
C ARG A 144 -16.58 1.62 10.98
N ARG A 145 -17.72 2.28 10.73
CA ARG A 145 -18.73 1.79 9.79
C ARG A 145 -18.14 1.63 8.39
N ALA A 146 -17.42 2.63 7.89
CA ALA A 146 -16.76 2.57 6.58
C ALA A 146 -15.74 1.42 6.51
N MET A 147 -14.94 1.20 7.57
CA MET A 147 -13.98 0.09 7.62
C MET A 147 -14.64 -1.28 7.54
N VAL A 148 -15.72 -1.49 8.29
CA VAL A 148 -16.45 -2.77 8.31
C VAL A 148 -17.16 -3.01 6.98
N ILE A 149 -17.87 -2.01 6.45
CA ILE A 149 -18.59 -2.12 5.17
C ILE A 149 -17.63 -2.44 4.03
N SER A 150 -16.50 -1.72 3.94
CA SER A 150 -15.51 -1.95 2.88
C SER A 150 -14.80 -3.31 3.01
N LEU A 151 -14.54 -3.79 4.23
CA LEU A 151 -13.98 -5.13 4.42
C LEU A 151 -14.96 -6.22 3.96
N ILE A 152 -16.24 -6.11 4.34
CA ILE A 152 -17.29 -7.05 3.91
C ILE A 152 -17.43 -7.01 2.39
N PHE A 153 -17.54 -5.82 1.82
CA PHE A 153 -17.65 -5.62 0.38
C PHE A 153 -16.46 -6.24 -0.37
N ALA A 154 -15.22 -5.97 0.06
CA ALA A 154 -14.03 -6.54 -0.57
C ALA A 154 -13.98 -8.07 -0.44
N THR A 155 -14.40 -8.62 0.70
CA THR A 155 -14.47 -10.07 0.93
C THR A 155 -15.44 -10.73 -0.05
N LEU A 156 -16.62 -10.15 -0.22
CA LEU A 156 -17.63 -10.65 -1.18
C LEU A 156 -17.16 -10.45 -2.62
N TYR A 157 -16.61 -9.28 -2.95
CA TYR A 157 -16.15 -8.95 -4.30
C TYR A 157 -15.05 -9.88 -4.79
N PHE A 158 -14.08 -10.21 -3.93
CA PHE A 158 -12.97 -11.11 -4.29
C PHE A 158 -13.24 -12.60 -4.02
N SER A 159 -14.46 -12.98 -3.63
CA SER A 159 -14.83 -14.39 -3.41
C SER A 159 -14.59 -15.27 -4.64
N HIS A 160 -14.77 -14.71 -5.84
CA HIS A 160 -14.51 -15.40 -7.11
C HIS A 160 -13.07 -15.90 -7.24
N VAL A 161 -12.09 -15.28 -6.55
CA VAL A 161 -10.67 -15.70 -6.56
C VAL A 161 -10.51 -17.10 -5.96
N ILE A 162 -11.31 -17.45 -4.95
CA ILE A 162 -11.29 -18.79 -4.33
C ILE A 162 -11.69 -19.85 -5.37
N TYR A 163 -12.65 -19.54 -6.22
CA TYR A 163 -13.05 -20.43 -7.30
C TYR A 163 -12.02 -20.44 -8.44
N CYS A 164 -11.58 -19.27 -8.87
CA CYS A 164 -10.84 -19.08 -10.11
C CYS A 164 -9.35 -19.45 -10.05
N HIS A 165 -8.70 -19.35 -8.89
CA HIS A 165 -7.27 -19.65 -8.79
C HIS A 165 -7.00 -21.14 -8.67
N GLU A 166 -6.09 -21.66 -9.49
CA GLU A 166 -5.61 -23.04 -9.41
C GLU A 166 -4.08 -23.08 -9.48
N PRO A 167 -3.44 -24.11 -8.88
CA PRO A 167 -2.00 -24.34 -9.02
C PRO A 167 -1.63 -24.83 -10.42
N TYR A 168 -0.33 -25.06 -10.65
CA TYR A 168 0.24 -25.63 -11.89
C TYR A 168 -0.06 -24.86 -13.20
N GLN A 169 -0.24 -23.54 -13.12
CA GLN A 169 -0.44 -22.72 -14.32
C GLN A 169 0.88 -22.53 -15.08
N ILE A 170 0.93 -23.02 -16.32
CA ILE A 170 2.14 -23.04 -17.17
C ILE A 170 2.24 -21.75 -18.01
N ASN A 171 1.12 -21.27 -18.54
CA ASN A 171 1.04 -20.08 -19.39
C ASN A 171 0.60 -18.83 -18.59
N ALA A 172 1.09 -18.68 -17.37
CA ALA A 172 0.71 -17.58 -16.48
C ALA A 172 1.95 -16.95 -15.81
N PRO A 173 1.86 -15.69 -15.37
CA PRO A 173 2.98 -15.02 -14.68
C PRO A 173 3.39 -15.72 -13.37
N GLN A 174 2.49 -16.50 -12.78
CA GLN A 174 2.72 -17.28 -11.57
C GLN A 174 2.11 -18.67 -11.72
N LYS A 175 2.70 -19.67 -11.04
CA LYS A 175 2.18 -21.05 -11.03
C LYS A 175 0.81 -21.19 -10.35
N CYS A 176 0.51 -20.30 -9.40
CA CYS A 176 -0.82 -20.17 -8.81
C CYS A 176 -1.53 -18.96 -9.42
N TYR A 177 -2.48 -19.19 -10.32
CA TYR A 177 -3.15 -18.13 -11.08
C TYR A 177 -4.55 -18.54 -11.55
N GLY A 178 -5.24 -17.64 -12.25
CA GLY A 178 -6.55 -17.92 -12.86
C GLY A 178 -6.48 -19.13 -13.80
N ALA A 179 -7.32 -20.13 -13.54
CA ALA A 179 -7.32 -21.41 -14.24
C ALA A 179 -7.78 -21.31 -15.69
N THR A 180 -8.77 -20.46 -15.94
CA THR A 180 -9.31 -20.18 -17.28
C THR A 180 -8.99 -18.75 -17.67
N VAL A 181 -9.02 -18.47 -18.97
CA VAL A 181 -8.84 -17.10 -19.50
C VAL A 181 -9.84 -16.14 -18.87
N VAL A 182 -11.12 -16.53 -18.80
CA VAL A 182 -12.18 -15.75 -18.12
C VAL A 182 -11.82 -15.46 -16.66
N CYS A 183 -11.37 -16.48 -15.92
CA CYS A 183 -10.96 -16.31 -14.53
C CYS A 183 -9.75 -15.37 -14.37
N ARG A 184 -8.81 -15.37 -15.32
CA ARG A 184 -7.68 -14.42 -15.34
C ARG A 184 -8.19 -13.00 -15.55
N TYR A 185 -8.99 -12.78 -16.59
CA TYR A 185 -9.58 -11.46 -16.88
C TYR A 185 -10.37 -10.91 -15.70
N VAL A 186 -11.27 -11.73 -15.13
CA VAL A 186 -12.09 -11.30 -13.99
C VAL A 186 -11.20 -10.96 -12.79
N ALA A 187 -10.27 -11.85 -12.38
CA ALA A 187 -9.43 -11.60 -11.22
C ALA A 187 -8.49 -10.39 -11.40
N ASP A 188 -7.90 -10.22 -12.59
CA ASP A 188 -6.95 -9.15 -12.87
C ASP A 188 -7.63 -7.80 -13.05
N LEU A 189 -8.77 -7.76 -13.75
CA LEU A 189 -9.55 -6.55 -13.90
C LEU A 189 -10.16 -6.14 -12.56
N SER A 190 -10.73 -7.08 -11.80
CA SER A 190 -11.25 -6.82 -10.45
C SER A 190 -10.19 -6.24 -9.52
N PHE A 191 -8.99 -6.82 -9.51
CA PHE A 191 -7.87 -6.30 -8.73
C PHE A 191 -7.46 -4.90 -9.18
N THR A 192 -7.31 -4.71 -10.49
CA THR A 192 -6.86 -3.44 -11.07
C THR A 192 -7.85 -2.32 -10.81
N CYS A 193 -9.14 -2.56 -11.05
CA CYS A 193 -10.21 -1.62 -10.76
C CYS A 193 -10.21 -1.24 -9.27
N MET A 194 -10.19 -2.21 -8.36
CA MET A 194 -10.23 -1.93 -6.92
C MET A 194 -8.98 -1.21 -6.38
N SER A 195 -7.83 -1.36 -7.05
CA SER A 195 -6.57 -0.74 -6.65
C SER A 195 -6.35 0.65 -7.26
N ILE A 196 -6.84 0.89 -8.48
CA ILE A 196 -6.69 2.17 -9.19
C ILE A 196 -7.85 3.12 -8.91
N LEU A 197 -9.09 2.61 -8.83
CA LEU A 197 -10.29 3.40 -8.55
C LEU A 197 -10.13 4.37 -7.36
N PRO A 198 -9.53 3.98 -6.21
CA PRO A 198 -9.38 4.90 -5.08
C PRO A 198 -8.32 6.00 -5.30
N LEU A 199 -7.43 5.89 -6.27
CA LEU A 199 -6.35 6.88 -6.50
C LEU A 199 -6.89 8.23 -6.98
N ILE A 200 -7.88 8.22 -7.89
CA ILE A 200 -8.51 9.45 -8.40
C ILE A 200 -9.21 10.24 -7.28
N PRO A 201 -10.15 9.67 -6.49
CA PRO A 201 -10.78 10.38 -5.41
C PRO A 201 -9.78 10.77 -4.30
N MET A 202 -8.74 9.97 -4.05
CA MET A 202 -7.66 10.38 -3.12
C MET A 202 -7.00 11.69 -3.57
N LEU A 203 -6.67 11.83 -4.85
CA LEU A 203 -6.10 13.05 -5.40
C LEU A 203 -7.09 14.22 -5.32
N VAL A 204 -8.35 14.02 -5.71
CA VAL A 204 -9.38 15.05 -5.66
C VAL A 204 -9.59 15.55 -4.23
N PHE A 205 -9.84 14.67 -3.27
CA PHE A 205 -10.02 15.05 -1.86
C PHE A 205 -8.73 15.63 -1.26
N GLY A 206 -7.56 15.17 -1.70
CA GLY A 206 -6.26 15.74 -1.37
C GLY A 206 -6.15 17.21 -1.74
N LEU A 207 -6.42 17.53 -3.01
CA LEU A 207 -6.41 18.91 -3.52
C LEU A 207 -7.47 19.78 -2.83
N MET A 208 -8.68 19.25 -2.62
CA MET A 208 -9.72 19.97 -1.88
C MET A 208 -9.32 20.26 -0.43
N THR A 209 -8.62 19.33 0.23
CA THR A 209 -8.11 19.53 1.60
C THR A 209 -7.06 20.64 1.64
N ILE A 210 -6.14 20.66 0.66
CA ILE A 210 -5.14 21.73 0.53
C ILE A 210 -5.85 23.08 0.36
N ASN A 211 -6.79 23.19 -0.57
CA ASN A 211 -7.54 24.43 -0.82
C ASN A 211 -8.28 24.93 0.43
N ASN A 212 -8.94 24.03 1.15
CA ASN A 212 -9.65 24.37 2.39
C ASN A 212 -8.68 24.87 3.48
N VAL A 213 -7.51 24.24 3.63
CA VAL A 213 -6.50 24.65 4.62
C VAL A 213 -5.90 26.01 4.27
N HIS A 214 -5.59 26.27 2.98
CA HIS A 214 -5.13 27.58 2.53
C HIS A 214 -6.17 28.67 2.78
N GLN A 215 -7.43 28.40 2.45
CA GLN A 215 -8.53 29.34 2.70
C GLN A 215 -8.72 29.61 4.20
N SER A 216 -8.59 28.59 5.06
CA SER A 216 -8.67 28.74 6.51
C SER A 216 -7.52 29.57 7.07
N HIS A 217 -6.31 29.40 6.53
CA HIS A 217 -5.14 30.21 6.92
C HIS A 217 -5.32 31.68 6.52
N ASN A 218 -5.77 31.95 5.30
CA ASN A 218 -5.97 33.32 4.81
C ASN A 218 -7.09 34.07 5.54
N ARG A 219 -8.08 33.36 6.09
CA ARG A 219 -9.14 33.94 6.94
C ARG A 219 -8.73 34.17 8.39
N THR A 220 -7.64 33.57 8.83
CA THR A 220 -7.10 33.70 10.20
C THR A 220 -5.78 34.47 10.24
N ALA A 221 -5.31 35.00 9.10
CA ALA A 221 -4.30 36.04 9.08
C ALA A 221 -4.85 37.26 9.83
N PRO A 222 -4.16 37.76 10.86
CA PRO A 222 -4.71 38.78 11.74
C PRO A 222 -4.81 40.09 10.97
N THR A 223 -6.03 40.58 10.80
CA THR A 223 -6.24 42.02 10.83
C THR A 223 -5.79 42.47 12.21
N ASP A 224 -4.65 43.16 12.28
CA ASP A 224 -4.16 43.87 13.46
C ASP A 224 -5.21 44.89 13.92
N ILE A 225 -6.16 44.47 14.76
CA ILE A 225 -7.01 45.37 15.53
C ILE A 225 -7.05 44.84 16.97
N SER A 226 -6.09 45.38 17.73
CA SER A 226 -6.14 45.78 19.14
C SER A 226 -7.07 45.06 20.13
N ASN A 227 -6.44 44.70 21.25
CA ASN A 227 -6.99 44.80 22.61
C ASN A 227 -8.23 43.97 22.96
N ARG A 228 -8.00 42.77 23.53
CA ARG A 228 -8.27 42.45 24.95
C ARG A 228 -8.33 40.94 25.16
N ALA A 229 -7.59 40.50 26.18
CA ALA A 229 -7.90 39.38 27.06
C ALA A 229 -8.53 38.12 26.45
N THR A 230 -7.75 37.05 26.33
CA THR A 230 -7.89 35.91 27.26
C THR A 230 -6.77 34.90 27.03
N MET A 231 -6.07 34.62 28.12
CA MET A 231 -5.14 33.52 28.29
C MET A 231 -5.92 32.20 28.27
N ILE A 232 -6.41 31.76 27.09
CA ILE A 232 -7.07 30.47 26.95
C ILE A 232 -6.48 29.74 25.75
N SER A 233 -5.76 28.66 26.08
CA SER A 233 -5.47 27.51 25.24
C SER A 233 -4.17 27.56 24.41
N THR A 234 -3.11 26.97 24.99
CA THR A 234 -1.97 26.36 24.26
C THR A 234 -2.36 25.05 23.53
N HIS A 235 -3.64 24.65 23.63
CA HIS A 235 -4.23 23.44 23.05
C HIS A 235 -4.68 23.51 21.57
N PRO A 236 -5.17 24.62 20.98
CA PRO A 236 -5.67 24.65 19.60
C PRO A 236 -4.51 24.62 18.61
N SER A 237 -3.39 25.26 18.95
CA SER A 237 -2.16 25.28 18.14
C SER A 237 -1.53 23.88 18.03
N ARG A 238 -1.55 23.09 19.12
CA ARG A 238 -1.05 21.70 19.14
C ARG A 238 -1.94 20.75 18.33
N LEU A 239 -3.26 20.87 18.44
CA LEU A 239 -4.21 20.10 17.63
C LEU A 239 -4.06 20.44 16.14
N ARG A 240 -3.97 21.73 15.79
CA ARG A 240 -3.75 22.21 14.41
C ARG A 240 -2.42 21.73 13.82
N LYS A 241 -1.34 21.73 14.61
CA LYS A 241 -0.02 21.22 14.16
C LYS A 241 -0.05 19.70 13.91
N ARG A 242 -0.78 18.95 14.74
CA ARG A 242 -0.97 17.51 14.56
C ARG A 242 -1.79 17.19 13.30
N ASP A 243 -2.87 17.92 13.05
CA ASP A 243 -3.68 17.72 11.85
C ASP A 243 -2.93 18.06 10.56
N ARG A 244 -2.12 19.13 10.56
CA ARG A 244 -1.24 19.48 9.43
C ARG A 244 -0.23 18.37 9.13
N SER A 245 0.36 17.77 10.17
CA SER A 245 1.27 16.63 10.04
C SER A 245 0.57 15.42 9.43
N LEU A 246 -0.64 15.08 9.87
CA LEU A 246 -1.42 13.97 9.30
C LEU A 246 -1.79 14.20 7.83
N ILE A 247 -2.12 15.44 7.45
CA ILE A 247 -2.40 15.80 6.04
C ILE A 247 -1.13 15.68 5.19
N ALA A 248 0.02 16.15 5.67
CA ALA A 248 1.29 16.03 4.94
C ALA A 248 1.68 14.56 4.72
N MET A 249 1.53 13.72 5.75
CA MET A 249 1.77 12.27 5.66
C MET A 249 0.90 11.62 4.58
N LEU A 250 -0.40 11.98 4.54
CA LEU A 250 -1.34 11.48 3.54
C LEU A 250 -0.96 11.83 2.11
N LEU A 251 -0.63 13.09 1.85
CA LEU A 251 -0.32 13.53 0.49
C LEU A 251 0.93 12.83 -0.05
N VAL A 252 1.97 12.71 0.77
CA VAL A 252 3.19 11.96 0.40
C VAL A 252 2.88 10.49 0.17
N GLN A 253 2.04 9.90 1.01
CA GLN A 253 1.61 8.51 0.86
C GLN A 253 0.83 8.28 -0.44
N ILE A 254 -0.08 9.18 -0.83
CA ILE A 254 -0.85 9.06 -2.07
C ILE A 254 0.08 9.06 -3.28
N ILE A 255 1.05 9.97 -3.35
CA ILE A 255 2.01 10.06 -4.45
C ILE A 255 2.82 8.76 -4.57
N ILE A 256 3.39 8.29 -3.45
CA ILE A 256 4.19 7.06 -3.44
C ILE A 256 3.33 5.84 -3.78
N LEU A 257 2.10 5.78 -3.28
CA LEU A 257 1.17 4.69 -3.59
C LEU A 257 0.85 4.63 -5.08
N CYS A 258 0.62 5.76 -5.75
CA CYS A 258 0.42 5.83 -7.19
C CYS A 258 1.63 5.27 -7.95
N ILE A 259 2.83 5.77 -7.66
CA ILE A 259 4.07 5.37 -8.34
C ILE A 259 4.33 3.86 -8.19
N LEU A 260 4.11 3.32 -6.98
CA LEU A 260 4.43 1.94 -6.67
C LEU A 260 3.32 0.93 -7.04
N SER A 261 2.08 1.38 -7.25
CA SER A 261 0.93 0.47 -7.50
C SER A 261 0.45 0.42 -8.93
N VAL A 262 0.58 1.53 -9.68
CA VAL A 262 0.16 1.58 -11.09
C VAL A 262 0.87 0.55 -11.97
N PRO A 263 2.20 0.31 -11.85
CA PRO A 263 2.90 -0.66 -12.69
C PRO A 263 2.27 -2.06 -12.63
N LEU A 264 1.87 -2.53 -11.45
CA LEU A 264 1.28 -3.87 -11.31
C LEU A 264 -0.11 -3.95 -11.94
N GLY A 265 -0.91 -2.89 -11.85
CA GLY A 265 -2.21 -2.82 -12.51
C GLY A 265 -2.06 -2.90 -14.04
N MET A 266 -1.09 -2.17 -14.59
CA MET A 266 -0.77 -2.20 -16.02
C MET A 266 -0.32 -3.60 -16.48
N ASP A 267 0.59 -4.24 -15.74
CA ASP A 267 1.07 -5.58 -16.07
C ASP A 267 -0.04 -6.64 -16.02
N LYS A 268 -0.96 -6.55 -15.06
CA LYS A 268 -2.10 -7.46 -14.95
C LYS A 268 -3.07 -7.32 -16.13
N VAL A 269 -3.37 -6.08 -16.53
CA VAL A 269 -4.20 -5.81 -17.72
C VAL A 269 -3.51 -6.33 -18.97
N TYR A 270 -2.22 -6.04 -19.14
CA TYR A 270 -1.41 -6.56 -20.24
C TYR A 270 -1.43 -8.09 -20.30
N SER A 271 -1.13 -8.76 -19.18
CA SER A 271 -1.10 -10.22 -19.08
C SER A 271 -2.46 -10.86 -19.39
N SER A 272 -3.56 -10.20 -19.05
CA SER A 272 -4.90 -10.68 -19.38
C SER A 272 -5.19 -10.55 -20.88
N ILE A 273 -4.90 -9.39 -21.47
CA ILE A 273 -5.12 -9.12 -22.92
C ILE A 273 -4.29 -10.07 -23.79
N THR A 274 -3.08 -10.41 -23.37
CA THR A 274 -2.19 -11.31 -24.12
C THR A 274 -2.35 -12.79 -23.76
N ALA A 275 -3.33 -13.17 -22.93
CA ALA A 275 -3.47 -14.54 -22.43
C ALA A 275 -3.68 -15.59 -23.53
N ASP A 276 -4.35 -15.23 -24.63
CA ASP A 276 -4.66 -16.12 -25.76
C ASP A 276 -3.65 -16.03 -26.90
N ARG A 277 -2.65 -15.15 -26.79
CA ARG A 277 -1.65 -14.96 -27.86
C ARG A 277 -0.48 -15.91 -27.65
N GLN A 278 -0.04 -16.55 -28.72
CA GLN A 278 1.25 -17.27 -28.71
C GLN A 278 2.39 -16.26 -28.56
N GLN A 279 3.07 -16.30 -27.41
CA GLN A 279 4.24 -15.47 -27.12
C GLN A 279 5.51 -16.26 -27.38
N SER A 280 6.55 -15.57 -27.86
CA SER A 280 7.88 -16.19 -27.95
C SER A 280 8.47 -16.41 -26.55
N THR A 281 9.38 -17.38 -26.40
CA THR A 281 10.04 -17.67 -25.13
C THR A 281 10.75 -16.44 -24.54
N LEU A 282 11.29 -15.57 -25.39
CA LEU A 282 11.89 -14.30 -24.99
C LEU A 282 10.85 -13.32 -24.43
N GLN A 283 9.70 -13.18 -25.10
CA GLN A 283 8.61 -12.31 -24.62
C GLN A 283 8.08 -12.76 -23.26
N VAL A 284 7.95 -14.07 -23.04
CA VAL A 284 7.54 -14.63 -21.75
C VAL A 284 8.57 -14.30 -20.66
N ALA A 285 9.87 -14.47 -20.95
CA ALA A 285 10.93 -14.16 -19.99
C ALA A 285 10.94 -12.67 -19.59
N VAL A 286 10.78 -11.76 -20.56
CA VAL A 286 10.69 -10.31 -20.30
C VAL A 286 9.43 -9.97 -19.50
N SER A 287 8.27 -10.49 -19.91
CA SER A 287 6.99 -10.22 -19.24
C SER A 287 7.00 -10.73 -17.79
N ASN A 288 7.61 -11.89 -17.55
CA ASN A 288 7.80 -12.42 -16.20
C ASN A 288 8.68 -11.51 -15.36
N LEU A 289 9.80 -11.02 -15.89
CA LEU A 289 10.67 -10.11 -15.15
C LEU A 289 9.92 -8.82 -14.76
N LEU A 290 9.23 -8.19 -15.72
CA LEU A 290 8.45 -6.96 -15.50
C LEU A 290 7.36 -7.16 -14.45
N TYR A 291 6.55 -8.22 -14.59
CA TYR A 291 5.52 -8.58 -13.63
C TYR A 291 6.09 -8.75 -12.20
N ASN A 292 7.23 -9.41 -12.08
CA ASN A 292 7.86 -9.64 -10.77
C ASN A 292 8.39 -8.34 -10.15
N ILE A 293 8.96 -7.44 -10.96
CA ILE A 293 9.39 -6.10 -10.51
C ILE A 293 8.16 -5.30 -10.06
N ALA A 294 7.11 -5.22 -10.89
CA ALA A 294 5.90 -4.47 -10.56
C ALA A 294 5.20 -5.03 -9.30
N GLN A 295 5.18 -6.35 -9.14
CA GLN A 295 4.62 -6.98 -7.96
C GLN A 295 5.43 -6.67 -6.70
N LEU A 296 6.77 -6.63 -6.79
CA LEU A 296 7.63 -6.23 -5.68
C LEU A 296 7.48 -4.75 -5.33
N LEU A 297 7.37 -3.85 -6.31
CA LEU A 297 7.04 -2.44 -6.08
C LEU A 297 5.71 -2.29 -5.34
N HIS A 298 4.71 -3.07 -5.72
CA HIS A 298 3.42 -3.03 -5.04
C HIS A 298 3.51 -3.60 -3.60
N PHE A 299 4.32 -4.63 -3.35
CA PHE A 299 4.62 -5.05 -1.97
C PHE A 299 5.39 -3.98 -1.18
N LEU A 300 6.32 -3.28 -1.81
CA LEU A 300 7.04 -2.17 -1.21
C LEU A 300 6.06 -1.05 -0.80
N ALA A 301 5.03 -0.77 -1.61
CA ALA A 301 3.96 0.17 -1.25
C ALA A 301 3.24 -0.18 0.06
N ASN A 302 3.16 -1.47 0.42
CA ASN A 302 2.57 -1.93 1.67
C ASN A 302 3.57 -1.81 2.85
N GLY A 303 4.88 -1.85 2.60
CA GLY A 303 5.92 -1.75 3.63
C GLY A 303 6.38 -0.33 3.96
N VAL A 304 6.28 0.59 3.00
CA VAL A 304 6.78 1.98 3.10
C VAL A 304 5.98 2.93 4.04
N PRO A 305 4.68 2.74 4.36
CA PRO A 305 3.89 3.74 5.10
C PRO A 305 4.53 4.24 6.41
N PHE A 306 5.18 3.39 7.21
CA PHE A 306 5.83 3.82 8.45
C PHE A 306 6.99 4.80 8.23
N TYR A 307 7.80 4.56 7.20
CA TYR A 307 8.93 5.42 6.89
C TYR A 307 8.45 6.78 6.38
N ILE A 308 7.37 6.79 5.60
CA ILE A 308 6.67 8.04 5.21
C ILE A 308 6.16 8.75 6.45
N TYR A 309 5.48 8.04 7.35
CA TYR A 309 4.86 8.65 8.53
C TYR A 309 5.92 9.22 9.49
N THR A 310 7.06 8.57 9.60
CA THR A 310 8.19 9.03 10.43
C THR A 310 8.91 10.22 9.79
N LEU A 311 9.04 10.24 8.46
CA LEU A 311 9.71 11.32 7.73
C LEU A 311 8.80 12.55 7.62
N ALA A 312 7.60 12.39 7.09
CA ALA A 312 6.62 13.45 6.80
C ALA A 312 5.76 13.85 8.03
N GLY A 313 5.62 12.97 9.03
CA GLY A 313 4.86 13.25 10.25
C GLY A 313 5.55 14.22 11.22
N GLY A 314 6.77 14.66 10.92
CA GLY A 314 7.51 15.67 11.67
C GLY A 314 7.72 15.31 13.15
N ASN A 315 7.90 16.34 14.00
CA ASN A 315 8.23 16.14 15.41
C ASN A 315 7.11 15.45 16.21
N SER A 316 5.85 15.57 15.80
CA SER A 316 4.72 15.01 16.55
C SER A 316 4.74 13.47 16.54
N PHE A 317 4.92 12.86 15.36
CA PHE A 317 5.01 11.40 15.24
C PHE A 317 6.30 10.87 15.88
N ARG A 318 7.43 11.54 15.62
CA ARG A 318 8.74 11.17 16.18
C ARG A 318 8.78 11.23 17.71
N GLN A 319 8.18 12.25 18.33
CA GLN A 319 8.12 12.36 19.79
C GLN A 319 7.32 11.22 20.42
N VAL A 320 6.22 10.80 19.80
CA VAL A 320 5.43 9.66 20.30
C VAL A 320 6.22 8.36 20.15
N LEU A 321 6.92 8.16 19.03
CA LEU A 321 7.80 7.01 18.82
C LEU A 321 8.92 6.96 19.88
N ILE A 322 9.61 8.08 20.13
CA ILE A 322 10.68 8.16 21.13
C ILE A 322 10.14 7.83 22.54
N LYS A 323 9.00 8.42 22.93
CA LYS A 323 8.35 8.13 24.21
C LYS A 323 7.95 6.67 24.35
N LEU A 324 7.44 6.06 23.29
CA LEU A 324 7.09 4.65 23.27
C LEU A 324 8.33 3.77 23.49
N LEU A 325 9.42 4.04 22.76
CA LEU A 325 10.66 3.28 22.88
C LEU A 325 11.30 3.43 24.28
N ALA A 326 11.26 4.64 24.85
CA ALA A 326 11.69 4.89 26.23
C ALA A 326 10.87 4.07 27.23
N ASN A 327 9.53 4.11 27.13
CA ASN A 327 8.65 3.35 28.02
C ASN A 327 8.85 1.82 27.90
N ILE A 328 9.13 1.31 26.70
CA ILE A 328 9.44 -0.11 26.48
C ILE A 328 10.78 -0.46 27.15
N LYS A 329 11.81 0.37 26.96
CA LYS A 329 13.12 0.20 27.59
C LYS A 329 12.99 0.16 29.11
N ASP A 330 12.26 1.11 29.71
CA ASP A 330 12.08 1.18 31.16
C ASP A 330 11.34 -0.06 31.69
N LYS A 331 10.29 -0.51 31.00
CA LYS A 331 9.57 -1.75 31.37
C LYS A 331 10.44 -3.00 31.25
N MET A 332 11.31 -3.09 30.23
CA MET A 332 12.22 -4.23 30.09
C MET A 332 13.31 -4.22 31.18
N LEU A 333 13.85 -3.05 31.52
CA LEU A 333 14.81 -2.89 32.60
C LEU A 333 14.21 -3.25 33.97
N HIS A 334 12.97 -2.85 34.24
CA HIS A 334 12.28 -3.22 35.47
C HIS A 334 11.91 -4.72 35.56
N LYS A 335 11.82 -5.42 34.43
CA LYS A 335 11.52 -6.86 34.40
C LYS A 335 12.76 -7.75 34.47
N CYS A 336 13.96 -7.16 34.34
CA CYS A 336 15.24 -7.86 34.47
C CYS A 336 15.92 -7.67 35.83
N ARG A 337 15.31 -6.91 36.75
CA ARG A 337 15.69 -6.81 38.16
C ARG A 337 14.79 -7.71 39.00
#